data_AF-A0A7Y4S058-F1
#
_entry.id   AF-A0A7Y4S058-F1
#
_cell.length_a   1.000
_cell.length_b   1.000
_cell.length_c   1.000
_cell.angle_alpha   90.00
_cell.angle_beta   90.00
_cell.angle_gamma   90.00
#
_symmetry.space_group_name_H-M   'P 1'
#
loop_
_entity.id
_entity.type
_entity.pdbx_description
1 polymer ?
#
loop_
_entity_poly.entity_id
_entity_poly.type
_entity_poly.pdbx_seq_one_letter_code
_entity_poly.pdbx_strand_id
1 'polypeptide(L)'
;MKKISSNILFAVLATIVTHADAASKMPPINPGMWEVNMTMDGKKMPSVKQCQTPKTIAEAEKMSDEQNKKACTNIKEGYSGNVYTFEAACAFQKGKTSHIKSEVTMLSVNELRSKTTTTQASKTEVMEGYSKRLGDCPTKGGGTVIQGPDGKSIAIDDLMKQLEAGNAKHKH
;
A
#
# COMPACT_ATOMS: atom_id res chain seq x y z
N MET A 1 6.10 29.54 5.84
CA MET A 1 6.20 28.29 5.07
C MET A 1 5.56 27.17 5.88
N LYS A 2 4.44 26.61 5.41
CA LYS A 2 3.71 25.54 6.11
C LYS A 2 4.56 24.27 6.09
N LYS A 3 4.96 23.79 7.27
CA LYS A 3 5.59 22.47 7.44
C LYS A 3 4.55 21.42 7.05
N ILE A 4 4.68 20.87 5.85
CA ILE A 4 3.93 19.67 5.46
C ILE A 4 4.56 18.54 6.27
N SER A 5 3.87 18.12 7.32
CA SER A 5 4.27 16.98 8.16
C SER A 5 4.34 15.74 7.28
N SER A 6 5.57 15.40 6.87
CA SER A 6 5.93 14.27 6.02
C SER A 6 5.81 12.95 6.78
N ASN A 7 4.59 12.57 7.17
CA ASN A 7 4.30 11.27 7.81
C ASN A 7 3.17 10.50 7.11
N ILE A 8 2.60 11.02 6.02
CA ILE A 8 1.49 10.37 5.29
C ILE A 8 2.01 9.38 4.23
N LEU A 9 3.29 9.44 3.84
CA LEU A 9 3.81 8.64 2.73
C LEU A 9 4.06 7.16 3.07
N PHE A 10 4.05 6.77 4.35
CA PHE A 10 4.38 5.40 4.76
C PHE A 10 3.18 4.44 4.85
N ALA A 11 1.94 4.92 4.70
CA ALA A 11 0.74 4.08 4.84
C ALA A 11 0.29 3.42 3.52
N VAL A 12 0.96 3.70 2.41
CA VAL A 12 0.45 3.38 1.05
C VAL A 12 0.80 1.97 0.59
N LEU A 13 1.75 1.29 1.23
CA LEU A 13 2.33 0.02 0.75
C LEU A 13 1.60 -1.26 1.20
N ALA A 14 0.51 -1.18 1.96
CA ALA A 14 -0.07 -2.32 2.67
C ALA A 14 -1.51 -2.71 2.28
N THR A 15 -1.96 -2.46 1.04
CA THR A 15 -3.34 -2.79 0.61
C THR A 15 -3.45 -3.73 -0.60
N ILE A 16 -2.48 -4.60 -0.80
CA ILE A 16 -2.72 -5.83 -1.56
C ILE A 16 -2.74 -6.97 -0.54
N VAL A 17 -3.85 -7.06 0.18
CA VAL A 17 -4.11 -8.09 1.18
C VAL A 17 -4.67 -9.30 0.42
N THR A 18 -3.82 -10.23 0.03
CA THR A 18 -4.25 -11.55 -0.45
C THR A 18 -4.17 -12.52 0.71
N HIS A 19 -5.14 -12.53 1.60
CA HIS A 19 -5.22 -13.60 2.58
C HIS A 19 -5.09 -14.98 1.84
N ALA A 20 -4.37 -15.98 2.41
CA ALA A 20 -4.29 -17.38 1.91
C ALA A 20 -4.87 -18.41 2.92
N ASP A 21 -6.07 -18.96 2.65
CA ASP A 21 -6.89 -19.93 3.46
C ASP A 21 -8.19 -20.22 2.67
N ALA A 22 -8.03 -21.08 1.66
CA ALA A 22 -8.96 -21.95 0.91
C ALA A 22 -10.45 -21.62 0.62
N ALA A 23 -11.12 -20.60 1.16
CA ALA A 23 -12.56 -20.39 0.87
C ALA A 23 -13.05 -18.94 0.79
N SER A 24 -12.27 -17.96 1.25
CA SER A 24 -12.80 -16.61 1.52
C SER A 24 -11.83 -15.51 1.12
N LYS A 25 -11.17 -15.62 -0.04
CA LYS A 25 -9.95 -14.85 -0.32
C LYS A 25 -9.87 -14.34 -1.75
N MET A 26 -9.25 -13.16 -1.92
CA MET A 26 -9.08 -12.52 -3.23
C MET A 26 -8.31 -13.49 -4.13
N PRO A 27 -8.70 -13.68 -5.40
CA PRO A 27 -7.96 -14.58 -6.26
C PRO A 27 -6.47 -14.22 -6.31
N PRO A 28 -5.57 -15.21 -6.42
CA PRO A 28 -4.15 -14.92 -6.48
C PRO A 28 -3.83 -14.09 -7.73
N ILE A 29 -3.02 -13.06 -7.54
CA ILE A 29 -2.50 -12.24 -8.64
C ILE A 29 -1.21 -12.86 -9.19
N ASN A 30 -0.92 -12.60 -10.47
CA ASN A 30 0.29 -13.15 -11.07
C ASN A 30 1.55 -12.46 -10.53
N PRO A 31 2.62 -13.22 -10.21
CA PRO A 31 3.90 -12.65 -9.84
C PRO A 31 4.51 -11.89 -11.04
N GLY A 32 5.28 -10.83 -10.76
CA GLY A 32 5.90 -10.01 -11.79
C GLY A 32 6.17 -8.58 -11.34
N MET A 33 6.56 -7.74 -12.30
CA MET A 33 6.65 -6.30 -12.10
C MET A 33 5.23 -5.71 -12.13
N TRP A 34 4.85 -5.00 -11.09
CA TRP A 34 3.57 -4.30 -10.99
C TRP A 34 3.79 -2.80 -10.95
N GLU A 35 2.96 -2.06 -11.67
CA GLU A 35 2.84 -0.61 -11.55
C GLU A 35 1.58 -0.26 -10.78
N VAL A 36 1.70 0.66 -9.83
CA VAL A 36 0.61 1.16 -8.99
C VAL A 36 0.53 2.66 -9.18
N ASN A 37 -0.57 3.10 -9.79
CA ASN A 37 -0.92 4.50 -9.96
C ASN A 37 -1.96 4.86 -8.92
N MET A 38 -1.76 5.97 -8.20
CA MET A 38 -2.64 6.34 -7.08
C MET A 38 -3.07 7.80 -7.16
N THR A 39 -4.27 8.06 -6.65
CA THR A 39 -4.76 9.39 -6.34
C THR A 39 -5.10 9.47 -4.86
N MET A 40 -4.77 10.58 -4.23
CA MET A 40 -5.13 10.89 -2.85
C MET A 40 -5.84 12.23 -2.81
N ASP A 41 -7.09 12.23 -2.36
CA ASP A 41 -8.00 13.39 -2.40
C ASP A 41 -8.02 14.07 -3.78
N GLY A 42 -8.10 13.26 -4.84
CA GLY A 42 -8.12 13.70 -6.24
C GLY A 42 -6.75 14.14 -6.80
N LYS A 43 -5.69 14.17 -5.99
CA LYS A 43 -4.33 14.51 -6.45
C LYS A 43 -3.57 13.26 -6.86
N LYS A 44 -2.98 13.29 -8.05
CA LYS A 44 -2.11 12.20 -8.51
C LYS A 44 -0.87 12.09 -7.64
N MET A 45 -0.61 10.88 -7.17
CA MET A 45 0.60 10.52 -6.45
C MET A 45 1.65 9.98 -7.44
N PRO A 46 2.94 9.99 -7.06
CA PRO A 46 3.99 9.28 -7.78
C PRO A 46 3.58 7.83 -8.07
N SER A 47 3.82 7.37 -9.30
CA SER A 47 3.62 5.97 -9.66
C SER A 47 4.69 5.11 -9.00
N VAL A 48 4.30 3.94 -8.52
CA VAL A 48 5.23 3.00 -7.88
C VAL A 48 5.32 1.75 -8.74
N LYS A 49 6.53 1.32 -9.04
CA LYS A 49 6.82 0.04 -9.69
C LYS A 49 7.43 -0.89 -8.67
N GLN A 50 6.88 -2.07 -8.50
CA GLN A 50 7.36 -3.04 -7.53
C GLN A 50 7.36 -4.44 -8.12
N CYS A 51 8.47 -5.15 -7.92
CA CYS A 51 8.50 -6.58 -8.15
C CYS A 51 7.71 -7.31 -7.05
N GLN A 52 6.70 -8.08 -7.46
CA GLN A 52 5.97 -9.00 -6.60
C GLN A 52 6.34 -10.43 -6.97
N THR A 53 6.99 -11.10 -6.03
CA THR A 53 7.34 -12.52 -6.10
C THR A 53 6.43 -13.28 -5.14
N PRO A 54 6.26 -14.61 -5.29
CA PRO A 54 5.49 -15.39 -4.33
C PRO A 54 5.95 -15.19 -2.87
N LYS A 55 7.26 -15.02 -2.68
CA LYS A 55 7.84 -14.71 -1.36
C LYS A 55 7.41 -13.34 -0.84
N THR A 56 7.55 -12.28 -1.64
CA THR A 56 7.22 -10.92 -1.19
C THR A 56 5.72 -10.72 -1.01
N ILE A 57 4.89 -11.45 -1.76
CA ILE A 57 3.45 -11.53 -1.56
C ILE A 57 3.15 -12.16 -0.19
N ALA A 58 3.68 -13.35 0.09
CA ALA A 58 3.48 -14.03 1.38
C ALA A 58 4.01 -13.23 2.58
N GLU A 59 5.14 -12.53 2.42
CA GLU A 59 5.68 -11.64 3.45
C GLU A 59 4.77 -10.43 3.70
N ALA A 60 4.22 -9.82 2.65
CA ALA A 60 3.27 -8.72 2.77
C ALA A 60 1.97 -9.15 3.47
N GLU A 61 1.46 -10.33 3.14
CA GLU A 61 0.29 -10.94 3.80
C GLU A 61 0.55 -11.11 5.30
N LYS A 62 1.67 -11.74 5.65
CA LYS A 62 2.02 -11.97 7.05
C LYS A 62 2.18 -10.66 7.83
N MET A 63 2.84 -9.66 7.25
CA MET A 63 3.00 -8.35 7.88
C MET A 63 1.64 -7.65 8.09
N SER A 64 0.75 -7.73 7.08
CA SER A 64 -0.59 -7.16 7.17
C SER A 64 -1.39 -7.81 8.30
N ASP A 65 -1.41 -9.15 8.36
CA ASP A 65 -2.07 -9.91 9.42
C ASP A 65 -1.56 -9.54 10.81
N GLU A 66 -0.24 -9.48 10.98
CA GLU A 66 0.38 -9.13 12.26
C GLU A 66 0.06 -7.68 12.66
N GLN A 67 0.10 -6.74 11.73
CA GLN A 67 -0.15 -5.33 12.00
C GLN A 67 -1.63 -5.08 12.30
N ASN A 68 -2.54 -5.71 11.54
CA ASN A 68 -3.97 -5.65 11.78
C ASN A 68 -4.32 -6.19 13.17
N LYS A 69 -3.76 -7.34 13.57
CA LYS A 69 -3.96 -7.91 14.91
C LYS A 69 -3.46 -7.02 16.04
N LYS A 70 -2.37 -6.27 15.81
CA LYS A 70 -1.73 -5.43 16.84
C LYS A 70 -2.38 -4.05 16.97
N ALA A 71 -2.81 -3.46 15.87
CA ALA A 71 -3.21 -2.05 15.82
C ALA A 71 -4.69 -1.82 15.49
N CYS A 72 -5.41 -2.82 14.99
CA CYS A 72 -6.77 -2.66 14.50
C CYS A 72 -7.79 -3.51 15.29
N THR A 73 -9.00 -2.99 15.39
CA THR A 73 -10.16 -3.62 16.04
C THR A 73 -11.36 -3.53 15.11
N ASN A 74 -12.41 -4.31 15.40
CA ASN A 74 -13.63 -4.35 14.58
C ASN A 74 -13.36 -4.66 13.10
N ILE A 75 -12.41 -5.56 12.84
CA ILE A 75 -12.05 -5.97 11.50
C ILE A 75 -13.24 -6.73 10.89
N LYS A 76 -13.74 -6.23 9.76
CA LYS A 76 -14.74 -6.88 8.93
C LYS A 76 -14.18 -7.06 7.54
N GLU A 77 -14.20 -8.29 7.09
CA GLU A 77 -13.70 -8.67 5.78
C GLU A 77 -14.80 -9.39 5.02
N GLY A 78 -14.86 -9.14 3.72
CA GLY A 78 -15.91 -9.67 2.88
C GLY A 78 -15.45 -9.85 1.45
N TYR A 79 -16.04 -10.84 0.81
CA TYR A 79 -15.82 -11.14 -0.60
C TYR A 79 -17.16 -11.30 -1.30
N SER A 80 -17.31 -10.60 -2.42
CA SER A 80 -18.47 -10.72 -3.29
C SER A 80 -18.01 -10.71 -4.74
N GLY A 81 -17.93 -11.88 -5.35
CA GLY A 81 -17.42 -12.04 -6.71
C GLY A 81 -15.96 -11.61 -6.81
N ASN A 82 -15.69 -10.59 -7.61
CA ASN A 82 -14.36 -10.03 -7.84
C ASN A 82 -14.01 -8.86 -6.90
N VAL A 83 -14.83 -8.58 -5.89
CA VAL A 83 -14.63 -7.47 -4.96
C VAL A 83 -14.28 -8.00 -3.56
N TYR A 84 -13.16 -7.52 -3.03
CA TYR A 84 -12.76 -7.64 -1.63
C TYR A 84 -13.12 -6.36 -0.88
N THR A 85 -13.68 -6.49 0.31
CA THR A 85 -13.94 -5.37 1.21
C THR A 85 -13.26 -5.60 2.55
N PHE A 86 -12.66 -4.55 3.10
CA PHE A 86 -12.03 -4.51 4.41
C PHE A 86 -12.50 -3.27 5.17
N GLU A 87 -13.00 -3.44 6.37
CA GLU A 87 -13.30 -2.35 7.30
C GLU A 87 -12.59 -2.61 8.63
N ALA A 88 -11.94 -1.60 9.20
CA ALA A 88 -11.28 -1.71 10.49
C ALA A 88 -11.18 -0.37 11.22
N ALA A 89 -11.06 -0.41 12.54
CA ALA A 89 -10.73 0.73 13.37
C ALA A 89 -9.30 0.57 13.92
N CYS A 90 -8.35 1.35 13.40
CA CYS A 90 -6.92 1.21 13.67
C CYS A 90 -6.36 2.37 14.51
N ALA A 91 -5.55 2.04 15.52
CA ALA A 91 -4.82 3.00 16.33
C ALA A 91 -3.53 3.42 15.61
N PHE A 92 -3.45 4.69 15.17
CA PHE A 92 -2.28 5.21 14.44
C PHE A 92 -1.30 6.00 15.33
N GLN A 93 -1.78 6.57 16.44
CA GLN A 93 -0.98 7.28 17.45
C GLN A 93 -1.65 7.10 18.82
N LYS A 94 -0.91 7.29 19.93
CA LYS A 94 -1.45 7.19 21.30
C LYS A 94 -2.74 8.02 21.42
N GLY A 95 -3.89 7.34 21.53
CA GLY A 95 -5.21 7.93 21.72
C GLY A 95 -5.98 8.36 20.45
N LYS A 96 -5.49 8.09 19.24
CA LYS A 96 -6.20 8.39 17.98
C LYS A 96 -6.56 7.14 17.21
N THR A 97 -7.87 6.96 16.97
CA THR A 97 -8.43 5.89 16.14
C THR A 97 -8.76 6.43 14.76
N SER A 98 -8.35 5.71 13.73
CA SER A 98 -8.75 5.92 12.34
C SER A 98 -9.66 4.78 11.91
N HIS A 99 -10.79 5.11 11.29
CA HIS A 99 -11.66 4.14 10.65
C HIS A 99 -11.26 3.99 9.19
N ILE A 100 -10.96 2.78 8.76
CA ILE A 100 -10.54 2.44 7.41
C ILE A 100 -11.65 1.63 6.77
N LYS A 101 -12.04 2.00 5.55
CA LYS A 101 -12.88 1.22 4.66
C LYS A 101 -12.18 1.10 3.32
N SER A 102 -11.81 -0.11 2.94
CA SER A 102 -11.13 -0.41 1.69
C SER A 102 -11.97 -1.36 0.85
N GLU A 103 -11.99 -1.10 -0.44
CA GLU A 103 -12.54 -1.97 -1.46
C GLU A 103 -11.45 -2.23 -2.50
N VAL A 104 -11.23 -3.49 -2.85
CA VAL A 104 -10.33 -3.90 -3.91
C VAL A 104 -11.13 -4.71 -4.92
N THR A 105 -11.25 -4.19 -6.13
CA THR A 105 -11.90 -4.85 -7.26
C THR A 105 -10.82 -5.48 -8.14
N MET A 106 -10.89 -6.80 -8.30
CA MET A 106 -10.10 -7.51 -9.28
C MET A 106 -10.73 -7.38 -10.67
N LEU A 107 -10.02 -6.76 -11.60
CA LEU A 107 -10.46 -6.69 -12.99
C LEU A 107 -9.97 -7.92 -13.77
N SER A 108 -8.74 -8.37 -13.45
CA SER A 108 -8.17 -9.63 -13.91
C SER A 108 -7.05 -10.06 -12.94
N VAL A 109 -6.46 -11.23 -13.16
CA VAL A 109 -5.25 -11.68 -12.43
C VAL A 109 -4.03 -10.76 -12.62
N ASN A 110 -4.10 -9.79 -13.55
CA ASN A 110 -3.05 -8.84 -13.87
C ASN A 110 -3.44 -7.37 -13.62
N GLU A 111 -4.68 -7.09 -13.19
CA GLU A 111 -5.21 -5.73 -13.05
C GLU A 111 -6.15 -5.61 -11.86
N LEU A 112 -5.89 -4.62 -10.98
CA LEU A 112 -6.67 -4.34 -9.79
C LEU A 112 -7.07 -2.86 -9.75
N ARG A 113 -8.22 -2.58 -9.14
CA ARG A 113 -8.61 -1.26 -8.67
C ARG A 113 -8.80 -1.30 -7.17
N SER A 114 -8.38 -0.25 -6.48
CA SER A 114 -8.63 -0.11 -5.05
C SER A 114 -9.21 1.27 -4.74
N LYS A 115 -10.01 1.31 -3.69
CA LYS A 115 -10.48 2.55 -3.07
C LYS A 115 -10.44 2.37 -1.57
N THR A 116 -9.69 3.22 -0.89
CA THR A 116 -9.55 3.22 0.55
C THR A 116 -9.97 4.57 1.08
N THR A 117 -10.93 4.56 2.00
CA THR A 117 -11.39 5.74 2.74
C THR A 117 -10.87 5.62 4.17
N THR A 118 -10.13 6.62 4.61
CA THR A 118 -9.62 6.71 5.98
C THR A 118 -10.28 7.91 6.67
N THR A 119 -10.98 7.66 7.77
CA THR A 119 -11.63 8.70 8.57
C THR A 119 -10.93 8.80 9.92
N GLN A 120 -10.41 9.98 10.24
CA GLN A 120 -9.84 10.27 11.56
C GLN A 120 -10.49 11.55 12.13
N ALA A 121 -11.12 11.40 13.28
CA ALA A 121 -11.95 12.45 13.90
C ALA A 121 -13.01 12.99 12.92
N SER A 122 -12.78 14.17 12.34
CA SER A 122 -13.70 14.83 11.39
C SER A 122 -13.11 14.98 9.99
N LYS A 123 -11.96 14.35 9.72
CA LYS A 123 -11.31 14.38 8.40
C LYS A 123 -11.46 13.03 7.73
N THR A 124 -11.88 13.06 6.48
CA THR A 124 -11.94 11.89 5.61
C THR A 124 -10.94 12.10 4.49
N GLU A 125 -10.07 11.12 4.28
CA GLU A 125 -9.12 11.05 3.18
C GLU A 125 -9.51 9.88 2.28
N VAL A 126 -9.52 10.09 0.97
CA VAL A 126 -9.85 9.06 -0.02
C VAL A 126 -8.63 8.81 -0.88
N MET A 127 -8.22 7.55 -0.92
CA MET A 127 -7.16 7.05 -1.78
C MET A 127 -7.75 6.09 -2.80
N GLU A 128 -7.45 6.30 -4.07
CA GLU A 128 -7.83 5.40 -5.15
C GLU A 128 -6.56 4.88 -5.83
N GLY A 129 -6.57 3.61 -6.19
CA GLY A 129 -5.44 2.93 -6.78
C GLY A 129 -5.84 2.17 -8.04
N TYR A 130 -4.93 2.14 -9.00
CA TYR A 130 -4.97 1.26 -10.14
C TYR A 130 -3.63 0.54 -10.26
N SER A 131 -3.67 -0.78 -10.17
CA SER A 131 -2.49 -1.63 -10.24
C SER A 131 -2.54 -2.50 -11.48
N LYS A 132 -1.41 -2.59 -12.21
CA LYS A 132 -1.28 -3.41 -13.42
C LYS A 132 0.05 -4.14 -13.47
N ARG A 133 0.03 -5.41 -13.85
CA ARG A 133 1.22 -6.19 -14.16
C ARG A 133 1.86 -5.73 -15.47
N LEU A 134 3.13 -5.37 -15.41
CA LEU A 134 3.95 -4.94 -16.55
C LEU A 134 4.72 -6.08 -17.21
N GLY A 135 4.87 -7.22 -16.54
CA GLY A 135 5.62 -8.38 -17.04
C GLY A 135 6.36 -9.09 -15.92
N ASP A 136 7.40 -9.83 -16.27
CA ASP A 136 8.25 -10.51 -15.29
C ASP A 136 9.18 -9.51 -14.60
N CYS A 137 9.64 -9.86 -13.39
CA CYS A 137 10.63 -9.04 -12.69
C CYS A 137 11.99 -9.12 -13.39
N PRO A 138 12.77 -8.02 -13.42
CA PRO A 138 14.13 -8.06 -13.91
C PRO A 138 14.99 -8.95 -13.01
N THR A 139 15.87 -9.74 -13.61
CA THR A 139 16.77 -10.69 -12.91
C THR A 139 17.87 -10.00 -12.10
N LYS A 140 18.09 -8.70 -12.29
CA LYS A 140 19.02 -7.85 -11.54
C LYS A 140 18.32 -6.55 -11.14
N GLY A 141 18.42 -6.15 -9.87
CA GLY A 141 17.88 -4.87 -9.38
C GLY A 141 16.37 -4.81 -9.14
N GLY A 142 15.71 -5.95 -8.92
CA GLY A 142 14.25 -6.07 -8.75
C GLY A 142 13.69 -5.58 -7.40
N GLY A 143 13.98 -4.34 -7.02
CA GLY A 143 13.41 -3.68 -5.85
C GLY A 143 12.16 -2.83 -6.17
N THR A 144 11.58 -2.22 -5.15
CA THR A 144 10.54 -1.19 -5.32
C THR A 144 11.18 0.10 -5.81
N VAL A 145 10.62 0.67 -6.88
CA VAL A 145 11.04 1.93 -7.50
C VAL A 145 9.88 2.90 -7.46
N ILE A 146 10.11 4.08 -6.89
CA ILE A 146 9.14 5.17 -6.86
C ILE A 146 9.48 6.11 -8.02
N GLN A 147 8.54 6.30 -8.93
CA GLN A 147 8.66 7.23 -10.04
C GLN A 147 7.95 8.55 -9.68
N GLY A 148 8.76 9.57 -9.43
CA GLY A 148 8.31 10.93 -9.10
C GLY A 148 7.47 11.57 -10.21
N PRO A 149 6.76 12.66 -9.90
CA PRO A 149 5.91 13.38 -10.87
C PRO A 149 6.70 13.98 -12.03
N ASP A 150 8.00 14.21 -11.83
CA ASP A 150 8.97 14.69 -12.82
C ASP A 150 9.57 13.56 -13.67
N GLY A 151 9.09 12.33 -13.50
CA GLY A 151 9.57 11.14 -14.21
C GLY A 151 10.85 10.54 -13.64
N LYS A 152 11.47 11.15 -12.63
CA LYS A 152 12.68 10.60 -11.99
C LYS A 152 12.32 9.41 -11.12
N SER A 153 13.14 8.37 -11.16
CA SER A 153 12.94 7.14 -10.41
C SER A 153 13.93 7.04 -9.26
N ILE A 154 13.46 6.65 -8.08
CA ILE A 154 14.29 6.40 -6.90
C ILE A 154 13.98 4.98 -6.40
N ALA A 155 15.00 4.14 -6.27
CA ALA A 155 14.83 2.86 -5.60
C ALA A 155 14.54 3.10 -4.11
N ILE A 156 13.58 2.36 -3.54
CA ILE A 156 13.18 2.56 -2.14
C ILE A 156 14.36 2.38 -1.18
N ASP A 157 15.28 1.46 -1.50
CA ASP A 157 16.49 1.23 -0.72
C ASP A 157 17.41 2.46 -0.70
N ASP A 158 17.50 3.19 -1.82
CA ASP A 158 18.28 4.41 -1.93
C ASP A 158 17.59 5.59 -1.23
N LEU A 159 16.25 5.61 -1.24
CA LEU A 159 15.48 6.57 -0.45
C LEU A 159 15.68 6.34 1.05
N MET A 160 15.61 5.10 1.51
CA MET A 160 15.82 4.74 2.92
C MET A 160 17.22 5.11 3.40
N LYS A 161 18.26 4.78 2.60
CA LYS A 161 19.63 5.21 2.90
C LYS A 161 19.78 6.73 2.97
N GLN A 162 19.13 7.48 2.08
CA GLN A 162 19.16 8.95 2.11
C GLN A 162 18.47 9.53 3.35
N LEU A 163 17.36 8.94 3.80
CA LEU A 163 16.66 9.36 5.01
C LEU A 163 17.48 9.06 6.28
N GLU A 164 18.14 7.91 6.34
CA GLU A 164 19.05 7.55 7.43
C GLU A 164 20.28 8.48 7.47
N ALA A 165 20.88 8.76 6.31
CA ALA A 165 22.01 9.69 6.20
C ALA A 165 21.61 11.15 6.49
N GLY A 166 20.38 11.56 6.16
CA GLY A 166 19.84 12.87 6.49
C GLY A 166 19.57 13.06 7.98
N ASN A 167 19.07 12.03 8.66
CA ASN A 167 18.88 12.05 10.12
C ASN A 167 20.21 12.06 10.89
N ALA A 168 21.30 11.54 10.31
CA ALA A 168 22.64 11.63 10.91
C ALA A 168 23.21 13.06 10.89
N LYS A 169 22.83 13.88 9.90
CA LYS A 169 23.35 15.26 9.75
C LYS A 169 22.69 16.31 10.66
N HIS A 170 21.61 15.97 11.36
CA HIS A 170 20.95 16.85 12.35
C HIS A 170 21.26 16.48 13.81
N LYS A 171 22.24 15.60 14.04
CA LYS A 171 22.70 15.19 15.39
C LYS A 171 23.99 15.89 15.86
N HIS A 172 24.39 16.98 15.22
CA HIS A 172 25.49 17.83 15.68
C HIS A 172 25.01 19.24 16.00
#